data_AF-A0A7S0HQL3-F1
#
_entry.id   AF-A0A7S0HQL3-F1
#
_cell.length_a   1.000
_cell.length_b   1.000
_cell.length_c   1.000
_cell.angle_alpha   90.00
_cell.angle_beta   90.00
_cell.angle_gamma   90.00
#
_symmetry.space_group_name_H-M   'P 1'
#
loop_
_entity.id
_entity.type
_entity.pdbx_description
1 polymer ?
#
loop_
_entity_poly.entity_id
_entity_poly.type
_entity_poly.pdbx_seq_one_letter_code
_entity_poly.pdbx_strand_id
1 'polypeptide(L)'
;DAAPAPARAAALAAQADVALVFVATDSSEGADRRSLSLDDGADALIAAVAAANPKTVVAAVAPGAVLTPWRDAVAAVTLAFMPGQEYGHALSDVLFGVTSPSAKLPLTMPTSEDDLNLTAAMWPGVDTPGGCDGQPNAHCTSAVYSEKLLVGYRYYDQHHLKPAYAFGHGLTYSSFKLSDLQLTPNTTSTASTATSATAATTAALYTVSVTLKNTGQRVATETPQLYLRFPMAAGEPPQQLKGFTKVSLAAGGSQVVSFALTARKLSVWDATAHAWTEAKGTFTATVGTSSRDDAALSVSFEHGTA
;
A
#
# COMPACT_ATOMS: atom_id res chain seq x y z
N ASP A 1 -11.68 -31.94 -10.67
CA ASP A 1 -12.67 -31.03 -11.26
C ASP A 1 -11.99 -30.07 -12.21
N ALA A 2 -12.34 -30.11 -13.49
CA ALA A 2 -11.77 -29.21 -14.49
C ALA A 2 -12.35 -27.80 -14.29
N ALA A 3 -11.49 -26.78 -14.25
CA ALA A 3 -11.91 -25.38 -14.25
C ALA A 3 -13.01 -25.16 -15.31
N PRO A 4 -14.08 -24.40 -15.01
CA PRO A 4 -15.15 -24.19 -15.96
C PRO A 4 -14.58 -23.58 -17.25
N ALA A 5 -14.75 -24.28 -18.37
CA ALA A 5 -14.29 -23.81 -19.66
C ALA A 5 -14.83 -22.37 -19.90
N PRO A 6 -13.99 -21.38 -20.23
CA PRO A 6 -14.38 -19.97 -20.32
C PRO A 6 -15.66 -19.71 -21.13
N ALA A 7 -15.86 -20.44 -22.22
CA ALA A 7 -17.06 -20.34 -23.05
C ALA A 7 -18.37 -20.72 -22.31
N ARG A 8 -18.33 -21.75 -21.45
CA ARG A 8 -19.48 -22.16 -20.65
C ARG A 8 -19.79 -21.12 -19.58
N ALA A 9 -18.76 -20.59 -18.90
CA ALA A 9 -18.93 -19.54 -17.90
C ALA A 9 -19.53 -18.26 -18.51
N ALA A 10 -19.03 -17.85 -19.68
CA ALA A 10 -19.54 -16.71 -20.43
C ALA A 10 -21.02 -16.89 -20.83
N ALA A 11 -21.41 -18.07 -21.32
CA ALA A 11 -22.79 -18.35 -21.71
C ALA A 11 -23.78 -18.29 -20.51
N LEU A 12 -23.34 -18.69 -19.32
CA LEU A 12 -24.11 -18.54 -18.07
C LEU A 12 -24.16 -17.07 -17.63
N ALA A 13 -23.02 -16.37 -17.68
CA ALA A 13 -22.94 -14.96 -17.30
C ALA A 13 -23.85 -14.07 -18.15
N ALA A 14 -23.98 -14.35 -19.45
CA ALA A 14 -24.87 -13.62 -20.36
C ALA A 14 -26.36 -13.67 -19.96
N GLN A 15 -26.75 -14.66 -19.15
CA GLN A 15 -28.14 -14.85 -18.69
C GLN A 15 -28.37 -14.33 -17.26
N ALA A 16 -27.33 -13.83 -16.59
CA ALA A 16 -27.38 -13.39 -15.19
C ALA A 16 -27.44 -11.86 -15.06
N ASP A 17 -28.09 -11.36 -14.01
CA ASP A 17 -28.08 -9.92 -13.70
C ASP A 17 -26.69 -9.41 -13.29
N VAL A 18 -25.91 -10.25 -12.61
CA VAL A 18 -24.55 -10.00 -12.13
C VAL A 18 -23.76 -11.30 -12.22
N ALA A 19 -22.51 -11.23 -12.68
CA ALA A 19 -21.60 -12.37 -12.70
C ALA A 19 -20.52 -12.23 -11.62
N LEU A 20 -20.47 -13.16 -10.66
CA LEU A 20 -19.41 -13.23 -9.65
C LEU A 20 -18.36 -14.26 -10.09
N VAL A 21 -17.12 -13.83 -10.32
CA VAL A 21 -16.02 -14.70 -10.73
C VAL A 21 -15.02 -14.83 -9.58
N PHE A 22 -14.86 -16.05 -9.08
CA PHE A 22 -13.93 -16.36 -8.00
C PHE A 22 -12.62 -16.89 -8.58
N VAL A 23 -11.52 -16.27 -8.18
CA VAL A 23 -10.18 -16.59 -8.71
C VAL A 23 -9.16 -16.55 -7.58
N ALA A 24 -8.07 -17.29 -7.75
CA ALA A 24 -7.01 -17.31 -6.76
C ALA A 24 -5.63 -17.49 -7.40
N THR A 25 -4.61 -17.26 -6.60
CA THR A 25 -3.27 -17.84 -6.79
C THR A 25 -2.71 -18.21 -5.44
N ASP A 26 -1.86 -19.24 -5.40
CA ASP A 26 -1.24 -19.71 -4.18
C ASP A 26 0.26 -19.34 -4.07
N SER A 27 0.82 -19.64 -2.90
CA SER A 27 2.26 -19.62 -2.67
C SER A 27 2.58 -20.63 -1.58
N SER A 28 3.78 -21.21 -1.62
CA SER A 28 4.25 -22.17 -0.63
C SER A 28 5.50 -21.69 0.08
N GLU A 29 5.72 -22.12 1.31
CA GLU A 29 7.05 -22.00 1.94
C GLU A 29 8.10 -22.75 1.09
N GLY A 30 9.29 -22.17 0.96
CA GLY A 30 10.43 -22.79 0.28
C GLY A 30 10.51 -22.53 -1.23
N ALA A 31 9.53 -21.84 -1.82
CA ALA A 31 9.60 -21.43 -3.22
C ALA A 31 8.79 -20.16 -3.49
N ASP A 32 9.31 -19.32 -4.37
CA ASP A 32 8.61 -18.13 -4.83
C ASP A 32 7.64 -18.45 -5.98
N ARG A 33 6.65 -17.59 -6.14
CA ARG A 33 5.75 -17.68 -7.30
C ARG A 33 6.53 -17.44 -8.58
N ARG A 34 6.21 -18.22 -9.62
CA ARG A 34 6.84 -18.11 -10.95
C ARG A 34 6.40 -16.88 -11.75
N SER A 35 5.26 -16.31 -11.37
CA SER A 35 4.67 -15.12 -11.98
C SER A 35 3.72 -14.44 -11.00
N LEU A 36 3.33 -13.21 -11.30
CA LEU A 36 2.31 -12.46 -10.58
C LEU A 36 0.90 -12.69 -11.15
N SER A 37 0.76 -13.58 -12.13
CA SER A 37 -0.54 -13.97 -12.69
C SER A 37 -1.39 -14.78 -11.70
N LEU A 38 -2.70 -14.81 -11.93
CA LEU A 38 -3.61 -15.72 -11.23
C LEU A 38 -3.53 -17.15 -11.82
N ASP A 39 -3.89 -18.15 -11.01
CA ASP A 39 -3.75 -19.55 -11.39
C ASP A 39 -4.92 -20.02 -12.29
N ASP A 40 -4.83 -21.25 -12.80
CA ASP A 40 -5.90 -21.96 -13.52
C ASP A 40 -6.51 -21.22 -14.73
N GLY A 41 -5.74 -20.34 -15.36
CA GLY A 41 -6.20 -19.57 -16.52
C GLY A 41 -7.26 -18.52 -16.17
N ALA A 42 -7.27 -18.06 -14.92
CA ALA A 42 -8.22 -17.07 -14.39
C ALA A 42 -8.37 -15.82 -15.28
N ASP A 43 -7.29 -15.31 -15.86
CA ASP A 43 -7.35 -14.12 -16.73
C ASP A 43 -8.23 -14.35 -17.97
N ALA A 44 -8.13 -15.53 -18.59
CA ALA A 44 -8.95 -15.89 -19.76
C ALA A 44 -10.42 -16.13 -19.36
N LEU A 45 -10.66 -16.72 -18.19
CA LEU A 45 -12.00 -16.88 -17.62
C LEU A 45 -12.66 -15.52 -17.38
N ILE A 46 -11.96 -14.61 -16.70
CA ILE A 46 -12.47 -13.28 -16.39
C ILE A 46 -12.76 -12.51 -17.67
N ALA A 47 -11.82 -12.50 -18.63
CA ALA A 47 -12.02 -11.80 -19.90
C ALA A 47 -13.25 -12.31 -20.66
N ALA A 48 -13.46 -13.62 -20.71
CA ALA A 48 -14.63 -14.21 -21.37
C ALA A 48 -15.95 -13.85 -20.67
N VAL A 49 -15.97 -13.89 -19.33
CA VAL A 49 -17.16 -13.54 -18.53
C VAL A 49 -17.48 -12.04 -18.62
N ALA A 50 -16.47 -11.19 -18.50
CA ALA A 50 -16.61 -9.74 -18.62
C ALA A 50 -17.12 -9.30 -20.01
N ALA A 51 -16.66 -9.96 -21.07
CA ALA A 51 -17.16 -9.72 -22.43
C ALA A 51 -18.64 -10.10 -22.60
N ALA A 52 -19.12 -11.11 -21.87
CA ALA A 52 -20.50 -11.57 -21.92
C ALA A 52 -21.43 -10.81 -20.96
N ASN A 53 -20.91 -10.29 -19.85
CA ASN A 53 -21.68 -9.55 -18.86
C ASN A 53 -20.88 -8.35 -18.29
N PRO A 54 -21.30 -7.09 -18.58
CA PRO A 54 -20.59 -5.91 -18.10
C PRO A 54 -20.70 -5.71 -16.57
N LYS A 55 -21.64 -6.39 -15.90
CA LYS A 55 -21.78 -6.40 -14.43
C LYS A 55 -21.00 -7.58 -13.82
N THR A 56 -19.77 -7.75 -14.27
CA THR A 56 -18.85 -8.77 -13.73
C THR A 56 -18.11 -8.23 -12.52
N VAL A 57 -18.14 -8.97 -11.41
CA VAL A 57 -17.39 -8.70 -10.18
C VAL A 57 -16.39 -9.83 -9.98
N VAL A 58 -15.12 -9.47 -9.78
CA VAL A 58 -14.06 -10.46 -9.51
C VAL A 58 -13.75 -10.49 -8.02
N ALA A 59 -13.86 -11.67 -7.42
CA ALA A 59 -13.48 -11.96 -6.04
C ALA A 59 -12.18 -12.76 -6.01
N ALA A 60 -11.07 -12.07 -5.77
CA ALA A 60 -9.72 -12.61 -5.79
C ALA A 60 -9.19 -12.94 -4.38
N VAL A 61 -8.48 -14.05 -4.28
CA VAL A 61 -7.70 -14.47 -3.11
C VAL A 61 -6.26 -14.65 -3.56
N ALA A 62 -5.30 -13.97 -2.92
CA ALA A 62 -3.90 -14.04 -3.33
C ALA A 62 -2.95 -13.77 -2.16
N PRO A 63 -1.78 -14.42 -2.08
CA PRO A 63 -0.82 -14.22 -0.99
C PRO A 63 -0.11 -12.86 -1.05
N GLY A 64 -0.20 -12.15 -2.17
CA GLY A 64 0.49 -10.88 -2.38
C GLY A 64 0.00 -10.15 -3.62
N ALA A 65 0.90 -9.38 -4.26
CA ALA A 65 0.60 -8.65 -5.48
C ALA A 65 0.20 -9.59 -6.62
N VAL A 66 -0.78 -9.19 -7.44
CA VAL A 66 -1.17 -9.91 -8.65
C VAL A 66 -1.36 -8.96 -9.81
N LEU A 67 -1.14 -9.46 -11.03
CA LEU A 67 -1.52 -8.75 -12.24
C LEU A 67 -3.04 -8.78 -12.41
N THR A 68 -3.57 -7.70 -12.95
CA THR A 68 -5.00 -7.53 -13.20
C THR A 68 -5.22 -6.93 -14.60
N PRO A 69 -4.81 -7.63 -15.69
CA PRO A 69 -4.89 -7.09 -17.05
C PRO A 69 -6.35 -6.82 -17.50
N TRP A 70 -7.31 -7.47 -16.87
CA TRP A 70 -8.76 -7.38 -17.10
C TRP A 70 -9.47 -6.33 -16.23
N ARG A 71 -8.76 -5.60 -15.35
CA ARG A 71 -9.36 -4.70 -14.34
C ARG A 71 -10.28 -3.62 -14.92
N ASP A 72 -10.00 -3.15 -16.12
CA ASP A 72 -10.77 -2.10 -16.78
C ASP A 72 -12.01 -2.65 -17.51
N ALA A 73 -12.15 -3.98 -17.61
CA ALA A 73 -13.28 -4.66 -18.26
C ALA A 73 -14.35 -5.13 -17.26
N VAL A 74 -14.10 -5.05 -15.95
CA VAL A 74 -15.00 -5.54 -14.90
C VAL A 74 -15.59 -4.40 -14.08
N ALA A 75 -16.76 -4.62 -13.48
CA ALA A 75 -17.47 -3.60 -12.70
C ALA A 75 -16.86 -3.39 -11.31
N ALA A 76 -16.29 -4.43 -10.70
CA ALA A 76 -15.64 -4.34 -9.40
C ALA A 76 -14.63 -5.47 -9.19
N VAL A 77 -13.65 -5.20 -8.32
CA VAL A 77 -12.64 -6.16 -7.88
C VAL A 77 -12.56 -6.12 -6.36
N THR A 78 -12.64 -7.29 -5.72
CA THR A 78 -12.34 -7.47 -4.31
C THR A 78 -11.12 -8.36 -4.16
N LEU A 79 -10.17 -7.97 -3.31
CA LEU A 79 -9.01 -8.79 -2.96
C LEU A 79 -9.01 -9.05 -1.46
N ALA A 80 -9.04 -10.33 -1.07
CA ALA A 80 -9.17 -10.74 0.33
C ALA A 80 -7.88 -11.26 0.96
N PHE A 81 -6.76 -11.20 0.23
CA PHE A 81 -5.48 -11.81 0.60
C PHE A 81 -5.63 -13.27 1.06
N MET A 82 -5.39 -13.55 2.34
CA MET A 82 -5.56 -14.86 2.99
C MET A 82 -6.69 -14.74 4.04
N PRO A 83 -7.97 -14.89 3.64
CA PRO A 83 -9.12 -14.47 4.45
C PRO A 83 -9.55 -15.44 5.55
N GLY A 84 -8.94 -16.63 5.62
CA GLY A 84 -9.28 -17.65 6.61
C GLY A 84 -10.68 -18.26 6.42
N GLN A 85 -11.14 -19.00 7.44
CA GLN A 85 -12.33 -19.85 7.37
C GLN A 85 -13.66 -19.08 7.15
N GLU A 86 -13.73 -17.80 7.55
CA GLU A 86 -14.97 -17.00 7.47
C GLU A 86 -15.08 -16.18 6.16
N TYR A 87 -14.24 -16.48 5.16
CA TYR A 87 -14.18 -15.71 3.90
C TYR A 87 -15.54 -15.53 3.24
N GLY A 88 -16.31 -16.61 3.11
CA GLY A 88 -17.62 -16.56 2.46
C GLY A 88 -18.59 -15.58 3.14
N HIS A 89 -18.62 -15.60 4.48
CA HIS A 89 -19.44 -14.69 5.28
C HIS A 89 -18.96 -13.24 5.10
N ALA A 90 -17.66 -12.98 5.29
CA ALA A 90 -17.09 -11.65 5.17
C ALA A 90 -17.27 -11.04 3.77
N LEU A 91 -17.06 -11.83 2.71
CA LEU A 91 -17.26 -11.38 1.35
C LEU A 91 -18.74 -11.07 1.08
N SER A 92 -19.66 -11.91 1.56
CA SER A 92 -21.10 -11.67 1.37
C SER A 92 -21.55 -10.36 2.02
N ASP A 93 -21.10 -10.07 3.24
CA ASP A 93 -21.43 -8.82 3.94
C ASP A 93 -20.95 -7.59 3.17
N VAL A 94 -19.77 -7.68 2.53
CA VAL A 94 -19.26 -6.62 1.66
C VAL A 94 -20.09 -6.53 0.38
N LEU A 95 -20.25 -7.62 -0.37
CA LEU A 95 -20.96 -7.61 -1.66
C LEU A 95 -22.39 -7.09 -1.57
N PHE A 96 -23.10 -7.42 -0.48
CA PHE A 96 -24.46 -6.95 -0.24
C PHE A 96 -24.53 -5.60 0.51
N GLY A 97 -23.38 -5.02 0.86
CA GLY A 97 -23.29 -3.73 1.52
C GLY A 97 -23.85 -3.72 2.94
N VAL A 98 -23.86 -4.87 3.62
CA VAL A 98 -24.06 -4.98 5.08
C VAL A 98 -22.97 -4.19 5.80
N THR A 99 -21.75 -4.24 5.28
CA THR A 99 -20.64 -3.38 5.69
C THR A 99 -19.96 -2.74 4.48
N SER A 100 -19.46 -1.51 4.66
CA SER A 100 -18.66 -0.84 3.63
C SER A 100 -17.23 -1.39 3.66
N PRO A 101 -16.59 -1.68 2.51
CA PRO A 101 -15.18 -2.04 2.49
C PRO A 101 -14.35 -0.84 2.99
N SER A 102 -13.31 -1.13 3.76
CA SER A 102 -12.46 -0.11 4.39
C SER A 102 -10.98 -0.54 4.46
N ALA A 103 -10.61 -1.55 3.67
CA ALA A 103 -9.23 -2.00 3.57
C ALA A 103 -8.46 -1.07 2.63
N LYS A 104 -7.17 -0.86 2.93
CA LYS A 104 -6.22 -0.15 2.08
C LYS A 104 -5.07 -1.11 1.78
N LEU A 105 -4.55 -1.06 0.55
CA LEU A 105 -3.51 -1.96 0.09
C LEU A 105 -2.21 -1.75 0.89
N PRO A 106 -1.64 -2.79 1.51
CA PRO A 106 -0.35 -2.72 2.19
C PRO A 106 0.84 -2.85 1.21
N LEU A 107 0.56 -3.04 -0.08
CA LEU A 107 1.55 -3.22 -1.15
C LEU A 107 1.08 -2.52 -2.43
N THR A 108 1.98 -2.33 -3.38
CA THR A 108 1.63 -1.77 -4.71
C THR A 108 1.23 -2.90 -5.64
N MET A 109 0.11 -2.75 -6.36
CA MET A 109 -0.29 -3.70 -7.41
C MET A 109 0.35 -3.30 -8.74
N PRO A 110 1.13 -4.19 -9.36
CA PRO A 110 1.87 -3.89 -10.58
C PRO A 110 0.98 -3.91 -11.82
N THR A 111 1.47 -3.29 -12.88
CA THR A 111 0.93 -3.36 -14.23
C THR A 111 1.59 -4.43 -15.10
N SER A 112 2.83 -4.82 -14.79
CA SER A 112 3.58 -5.87 -15.46
C SER A 112 4.46 -6.67 -14.49
N GLU A 113 4.94 -7.85 -14.91
CA GLU A 113 5.87 -8.67 -14.11
C GLU A 113 7.16 -7.91 -13.76
N ASP A 114 7.64 -7.07 -14.68
CA ASP A 114 8.96 -6.42 -14.60
C ASP A 114 8.89 -4.94 -14.18
N ASP A 115 7.79 -4.45 -13.59
CA ASP A 115 7.63 -3.04 -13.18
C ASP A 115 8.75 -2.56 -12.23
N LEU A 116 9.32 -3.47 -11.44
CA LEU A 116 10.41 -3.18 -10.51
C LEU A 116 11.80 -3.28 -11.13
N ASN A 117 11.90 -3.72 -12.39
CA ASN A 117 13.15 -3.95 -13.13
C ASN A 117 14.19 -4.70 -12.27
N LEU A 118 13.75 -5.75 -11.58
CA LEU A 118 14.61 -6.55 -10.73
C LEU A 118 15.67 -7.26 -11.58
N THR A 119 16.93 -7.11 -11.21
CA THR A 119 18.03 -7.86 -11.86
C THR A 119 18.21 -9.21 -11.20
N ALA A 120 18.83 -10.17 -11.89
CA ALA A 120 19.19 -11.46 -11.29
C ALA A 120 20.02 -11.31 -10.00
N ALA A 121 20.85 -10.28 -9.90
CA ALA A 121 21.63 -10.00 -8.69
C ALA A 121 20.76 -9.47 -7.53
N MET A 122 19.64 -8.80 -7.80
CA MET A 122 18.67 -8.40 -6.77
C MET A 122 17.79 -9.58 -6.37
N TRP A 123 17.34 -10.36 -7.36
CA TRP A 123 16.41 -11.46 -7.18
C TRP A 123 16.53 -12.49 -8.33
N PRO A 124 16.70 -13.80 -8.05
CA PRO A 124 16.84 -14.44 -6.74
C PRO A 124 18.26 -14.32 -6.13
N GLY A 125 19.14 -13.57 -6.79
CA GLY A 125 20.57 -13.50 -6.51
C GLY A 125 21.39 -14.28 -7.53
N VAL A 126 22.71 -14.12 -7.47
CA VAL A 126 23.66 -14.81 -8.36
C VAL A 126 24.67 -15.62 -7.54
N ASP A 127 25.13 -16.73 -8.10
CA ASP A 127 26.16 -17.54 -7.44
C ASP A 127 27.43 -16.74 -7.22
N THR A 128 27.93 -16.76 -5.99
CA THR A 128 29.16 -16.07 -5.60
C THR A 128 30.35 -16.93 -5.99
N PRO A 129 31.23 -16.47 -6.90
CA PRO A 129 32.44 -17.22 -7.24
C PRO A 129 33.35 -17.38 -6.02
N GLY A 130 33.74 -18.62 -5.70
CA GLY A 130 34.68 -18.92 -4.60
C GLY A 130 34.06 -19.51 -3.33
N GLY A 131 32.74 -19.71 -3.29
CA GLY A 131 32.03 -20.22 -2.10
C GLY A 131 31.74 -19.14 -1.06
N CYS A 132 30.96 -19.47 -0.03
CA CYS A 132 30.68 -18.61 1.12
C CYS A 132 30.96 -19.32 2.45
N ASP A 133 30.99 -18.56 3.54
CA ASP A 133 31.16 -19.08 4.91
C ASP A 133 32.38 -20.00 5.12
N GLY A 134 33.47 -19.74 4.39
CA GLY A 134 34.70 -20.53 4.46
C GLY A 134 34.58 -21.93 3.85
N GLN A 135 33.53 -22.21 3.07
CA GLN A 135 33.31 -23.48 2.35
C GLN A 135 33.64 -23.31 0.86
N PRO A 136 34.82 -23.79 0.39
CA PRO A 136 35.14 -23.80 -1.03
C PRO A 136 34.13 -24.67 -1.78
N ASN A 137 33.62 -24.18 -2.91
CA ASN A 137 32.63 -24.86 -3.79
C ASN A 137 31.19 -24.98 -3.22
N ALA A 138 30.84 -24.28 -2.14
CA ALA A 138 29.44 -24.14 -1.75
C ALA A 138 28.70 -23.24 -2.76
N HIS A 139 27.53 -23.69 -3.26
CA HIS A 139 26.63 -22.83 -4.04
C HIS A 139 26.00 -21.81 -3.09
N CYS A 140 26.51 -20.59 -3.14
CA CYS A 140 26.02 -19.50 -2.34
C CYS A 140 25.49 -18.41 -3.26
N THR A 141 24.18 -18.41 -3.44
CA THR A 141 23.48 -17.35 -4.15
C THR A 141 23.47 -16.10 -3.26
N SER A 142 24.03 -15.00 -3.77
CA SER A 142 24.04 -13.71 -3.08
C SER A 142 23.08 -12.76 -3.76
N ALA A 143 22.19 -12.16 -2.95
CA ALA A 143 21.28 -11.11 -3.37
C ALA A 143 21.80 -9.74 -2.94
N VAL A 144 21.82 -8.78 -3.86
CA VAL A 144 22.31 -7.42 -3.66
C VAL A 144 21.15 -6.44 -3.72
N TYR A 145 20.84 -5.82 -2.59
CA TYR A 145 19.73 -4.87 -2.45
C TYR A 145 20.16 -3.47 -2.94
N SER A 146 20.46 -3.38 -4.23
CA SER A 146 21.01 -2.19 -4.88
C SER A 146 19.97 -1.07 -5.08
N GLU A 147 18.69 -1.41 -4.99
CA GLU A 147 17.56 -0.48 -4.90
C GLU A 147 17.52 0.30 -3.56
N LYS A 148 18.27 -0.16 -2.56
CA LYS A 148 18.38 0.49 -1.24
C LYS A 148 17.00 0.72 -0.60
N LEU A 149 16.62 1.98 -0.37
CA LEU A 149 15.34 2.36 0.25
C LEU A 149 14.18 2.36 -0.76
N LEU A 150 14.45 2.21 -2.05
CA LEU A 150 13.46 2.26 -3.13
C LEU A 150 12.77 0.92 -3.30
N VAL A 151 12.01 0.51 -2.28
CA VAL A 151 11.22 -0.73 -2.28
C VAL A 151 9.72 -0.41 -2.28
N GLY A 152 8.94 -1.15 -3.09
CA GLY A 152 7.50 -0.96 -3.21
C GLY A 152 7.13 0.40 -3.80
N TYR A 153 6.15 1.10 -3.22
CA TYR A 153 5.68 2.39 -3.75
C TYR A 153 6.78 3.44 -3.88
N ARG A 154 7.85 3.35 -3.07
CA ARG A 154 8.99 4.27 -3.15
C ARG A 154 9.73 4.17 -4.49
N TYR A 155 9.83 2.95 -5.05
CA TYR A 155 10.38 2.72 -6.38
C TYR A 155 9.50 3.36 -7.45
N TYR A 156 8.19 3.09 -7.40
CA TYR A 156 7.21 3.67 -8.32
C TYR A 156 7.21 5.20 -8.27
N ASP A 157 7.36 5.78 -7.07
CA ASP A 157 7.50 7.21 -6.85
C ASP A 157 8.76 7.78 -7.50
N GLN A 158 9.91 7.14 -7.28
CA GLN A 158 11.20 7.59 -7.80
C GLN A 158 11.28 7.52 -9.31
N HIS A 159 10.68 6.48 -9.90
CA HIS A 159 10.74 6.20 -11.34
C HIS A 159 9.51 6.69 -12.10
N HIS A 160 8.59 7.41 -11.43
CA HIS A 160 7.36 7.93 -12.02
C HIS A 160 6.50 6.86 -12.71
N LEU A 161 6.51 5.64 -12.17
CA LEU A 161 5.72 4.52 -12.69
C LEU A 161 4.28 4.62 -12.18
N LYS A 162 3.33 4.27 -13.05
CA LYS A 162 1.91 4.21 -12.72
C LYS A 162 1.55 2.78 -12.29
N PRO A 163 1.22 2.54 -11.00
CA PRO A 163 0.77 1.22 -10.57
C PRO A 163 -0.65 0.94 -11.07
N ALA A 164 -1.03 -0.35 -11.13
CA ALA A 164 -2.43 -0.73 -11.36
C ALA A 164 -3.31 -0.25 -10.19
N TYR A 165 -2.82 -0.45 -8.97
CA TYR A 165 -3.36 0.13 -7.74
C TYR A 165 -2.22 0.54 -6.82
N ALA A 166 -2.23 1.79 -6.36
CA ALA A 166 -1.16 2.33 -5.53
C ALA A 166 -1.15 1.75 -4.11
N PHE A 167 -0.01 1.82 -3.44
CA PHE A 167 0.06 1.57 -2.00
C PHE A 167 -0.93 2.46 -1.25
N GLY A 168 -1.60 1.90 -0.25
CA GLY A 168 -2.63 2.59 0.52
C GLY A 168 -3.93 2.83 -0.25
N HIS A 169 -4.09 2.37 -1.49
CA HIS A 169 -5.35 2.47 -2.25
C HIS A 169 -6.40 1.51 -1.68
N GLY A 170 -7.67 1.93 -1.70
CA GLY A 170 -8.80 1.07 -1.38
C GLY A 170 -10.09 1.87 -1.36
N LEU A 171 -11.11 1.34 -2.04
CA LEU A 171 -12.40 2.00 -2.18
C LEU A 171 -13.32 1.69 -1.00
N THR A 172 -14.39 2.46 -0.90
CA THR A 172 -15.47 2.29 0.06
C THR A 172 -16.82 2.62 -0.59
N TYR A 173 -17.94 2.22 0.01
CA TYR A 173 -19.29 2.53 -0.51
C TYR A 173 -19.79 3.93 -0.14
N SER A 174 -18.92 4.76 0.45
CA SER A 174 -19.15 6.18 0.70
C SER A 174 -18.07 7.03 0.03
N SER A 175 -18.13 8.34 0.20
CA SER A 175 -17.10 9.27 -0.25
C SER A 175 -16.58 10.10 0.92
N PHE A 176 -15.31 10.49 0.85
CA PHE A 176 -14.66 11.29 1.88
C PHE A 176 -13.97 12.50 1.27
N LYS A 177 -13.89 13.58 2.06
CA LYS A 177 -13.14 14.79 1.73
C LYS A 177 -12.21 15.16 2.88
N LEU A 178 -10.98 15.51 2.52
CA LEU A 178 -10.01 16.14 3.42
C LEU A 178 -10.10 17.67 3.28
N SER A 179 -10.00 18.39 4.39
CA SER A 179 -9.91 19.86 4.44
C SER A 179 -9.09 20.33 5.62
N ASP A 180 -8.76 21.63 5.64
CA ASP A 180 -8.18 22.31 6.81
C ASP A 180 -6.89 21.66 7.32
N LEU A 181 -5.98 21.28 6.41
CA LEU A 181 -4.66 20.77 6.77
C LEU A 181 -3.88 21.85 7.53
N GLN A 182 -3.41 21.51 8.72
CA GLN A 182 -2.62 22.39 9.57
C GLN A 182 -1.38 21.66 10.11
N LEU A 183 -0.33 22.44 10.35
CA LEU A 183 0.87 21.99 11.04
C LEU A 183 1.12 22.91 12.23
N THR A 184 1.15 22.33 13.42
CA THR A 184 1.36 23.05 14.68
C THR A 184 2.65 22.58 15.35
N PRO A 185 3.65 23.44 15.55
CA PRO A 185 4.81 23.13 16.39
C PRO A 185 4.39 22.92 17.84
N ASN A 186 4.94 21.90 18.51
CA ASN A 186 4.71 21.67 19.94
C ASN A 186 5.81 22.36 20.75
N THR A 187 5.52 23.57 21.22
CA THR A 187 6.47 24.42 21.98
C THR A 187 6.76 23.94 23.40
N THR A 188 6.02 22.95 23.90
CA THR A 188 6.26 22.33 25.21
C THR A 188 7.30 21.21 25.19
N SER A 189 7.82 20.85 24.01
CA SER A 189 9.01 19.98 23.89
C SER A 189 10.30 20.78 24.15
N THR A 190 10.35 21.55 25.24
CA THR A 190 11.63 21.94 25.84
C THR A 190 12.35 20.67 26.19
N ALA A 191 13.61 20.54 25.75
CA ALA A 191 14.52 19.43 26.03
C ALA A 191 14.21 18.82 27.39
N SER A 192 13.47 17.72 27.36
CA SER A 192 13.13 17.00 28.57
C SER A 192 14.45 16.63 29.21
N THR A 193 14.59 16.94 30.50
CA THR A 193 15.52 16.31 31.44
C THR A 193 15.27 14.80 31.56
N ALA A 194 14.84 14.16 30.46
CA ALA A 194 14.60 12.75 30.31
C ALA A 194 15.93 12.05 30.60
N THR A 195 15.98 11.40 31.75
CA THR A 195 17.06 10.53 32.20
C THR A 195 17.21 9.26 31.34
N SER A 196 16.41 9.11 30.28
CA SER A 196 16.56 8.05 29.27
C SER A 196 16.45 8.59 27.83
N ALA A 197 17.35 8.13 26.95
CA ALA A 197 17.34 8.43 25.51
C ALA A 197 16.03 7.98 24.80
N THR A 198 15.28 7.07 25.42
CA THR A 198 14.00 6.57 24.89
C THR A 198 12.84 7.54 25.08
N ALA A 199 12.80 8.34 26.16
CA ALA A 199 11.71 9.27 26.39
C ALA A 199 11.80 10.52 25.49
N ALA A 200 13.01 10.99 25.17
CA ALA A 200 13.23 12.15 24.31
C ALA A 200 12.77 11.95 22.85
N THR A 201 12.76 10.70 22.35
CA THR A 201 12.40 10.40 20.95
C THR A 201 10.90 10.18 20.71
N THR A 202 10.09 10.15 21.77
CA THR A 202 8.63 9.92 21.69
C THR A 202 7.79 11.20 21.79
N ALA A 203 8.38 12.29 22.28
CA ALA A 203 7.71 13.60 22.28
C ALA A 203 7.46 14.07 20.85
N ALA A 204 6.25 14.56 20.58
CA ALA A 204 5.88 15.13 19.30
C ALA A 204 6.49 16.53 19.18
N LEU A 205 7.32 16.76 18.16
CA LEU A 205 7.87 18.07 17.83
C LEU A 205 6.87 18.91 17.03
N TYR A 206 6.08 18.25 16.17
CA TYR A 206 5.00 18.87 15.41
C TYR A 206 3.77 17.97 15.45
N THR A 207 2.60 18.60 15.28
CA THR A 207 1.33 17.92 15.07
C THR A 207 0.79 18.34 13.70
N VAL A 208 0.59 17.37 12.82
CA VAL A 208 -0.12 17.57 11.54
C VAL A 208 -1.57 17.17 11.74
N SER A 209 -2.52 18.07 11.50
CA SER A 209 -3.95 17.79 11.63
C SER A 209 -4.71 18.07 10.34
N VAL A 210 -5.75 17.30 10.08
CA VAL A 210 -6.64 17.46 8.92
C VAL A 210 -8.08 17.13 9.31
N THR A 211 -9.05 17.84 8.75
CA THR A 211 -10.46 17.48 8.88
C THR A 211 -10.81 16.41 7.85
N LEU A 212 -11.33 15.28 8.31
CA LEU A 212 -11.92 14.24 7.48
C LEU A 212 -13.45 14.34 7.57
N LYS A 213 -14.12 14.42 6.42
CA LYS A 213 -15.58 14.42 6.33
C LYS A 213 -16.08 13.28 5.46
N ASN A 214 -17.07 12.53 5.95
CA ASN A 214 -17.85 11.61 5.12
C ASN A 214 -18.90 12.41 4.34
N THR A 215 -18.72 12.50 3.02
CA THR A 215 -19.58 13.24 2.10
C THR A 215 -20.60 12.35 1.39
N GLY A 216 -20.54 11.03 1.59
CA GLY A 216 -21.48 10.09 1.00
C GLY A 216 -22.71 9.87 1.87
N GLN A 217 -23.47 8.82 1.52
CA GLN A 217 -24.77 8.51 2.12
C GLN A 217 -24.74 7.31 3.08
N ARG A 218 -23.57 6.67 3.25
CA ARG A 218 -23.41 5.47 4.08
C ARG A 218 -22.42 5.72 5.21
N VAL A 219 -22.62 5.01 6.32
CA VAL A 219 -21.54 4.84 7.30
C VAL A 219 -20.39 4.10 6.62
N ALA A 220 -19.18 4.62 6.80
CA ALA A 220 -17.99 4.04 6.22
C ALA A 220 -16.78 4.40 7.07
N THR A 221 -15.72 3.62 6.92
CA THR A 221 -14.43 3.87 7.54
C THR A 221 -13.43 4.28 6.46
N GLU A 222 -12.73 5.38 6.71
CA GLU A 222 -11.63 5.86 5.88
C GLU A 222 -10.32 5.86 6.69
N THR A 223 -9.20 5.78 5.99
CA THR A 223 -7.85 5.75 6.53
C THR A 223 -7.03 6.92 5.96
N PRO A 224 -7.08 8.11 6.59
CA PRO A 224 -6.14 9.18 6.27
C PRO A 224 -4.70 8.72 6.55
N GLN A 225 -3.81 9.02 5.62
CA GLN A 225 -2.42 8.59 5.58
C GLN A 225 -1.52 9.83 5.47
N LEU A 226 -0.61 10.00 6.42
CA LEU A 226 0.42 11.04 6.42
C LEU A 226 1.70 10.50 5.80
N TYR A 227 2.16 11.18 4.76
CA TYR A 227 3.45 10.99 4.12
C TYR A 227 4.36 12.18 4.39
N LEU A 228 5.65 11.93 4.58
CA LEU A 228 6.67 12.97 4.61
C LEU A 228 7.63 12.83 3.43
N ARG A 229 7.87 13.95 2.75
CA ARG A 229 9.05 14.15 1.90
C ARG A 229 10.10 14.88 2.72
N PHE A 230 11.29 14.30 2.76
CA PHE A 230 12.44 14.83 3.49
C PHE A 230 13.18 15.88 2.65
N PRO A 231 14.05 16.69 3.27
CA PRO A 231 15.00 17.52 2.55
C PRO A 231 15.82 16.69 1.57
N MET A 232 16.09 17.22 0.37
CA MET A 232 16.84 16.49 -0.68
C MET A 232 18.21 15.99 -0.19
N ALA A 233 18.90 16.77 0.65
CA ALA A 233 20.20 16.42 1.22
C ALA A 233 20.15 15.17 2.13
N ALA A 234 18.97 14.76 2.60
CA ALA A 234 18.80 13.57 3.43
C ALA A 234 18.91 12.25 2.61
N GLY A 235 18.81 12.32 1.28
CA GLY A 235 18.93 11.12 0.42
C GLY A 235 17.81 10.09 0.59
N GLU A 236 16.67 10.52 1.14
CA GLU A 236 15.52 9.66 1.41
C GLU A 236 14.60 9.51 0.17
N PRO A 237 13.76 8.46 0.13
CA PRO A 237 12.76 8.27 -0.94
C PRO A 237 11.83 9.47 -1.12
N PRO A 238 11.20 9.62 -2.31
CA PRO A 238 10.37 10.80 -2.62
C PRO A 238 9.28 11.11 -1.59
N GLN A 239 8.73 10.08 -0.94
CA GLN A 239 7.87 10.20 0.21
C GLN A 239 7.90 8.94 1.07
N GLN A 240 7.56 9.09 2.35
CA GLN A 240 7.50 8.01 3.32
C GLN A 240 6.25 8.09 4.17
N LEU A 241 5.49 7.00 4.29
CA LEU A 241 4.40 6.90 5.25
C LEU A 241 4.93 7.09 6.68
N LYS A 242 4.40 8.07 7.41
CA LYS A 242 4.78 8.40 8.81
C LYS A 242 3.61 8.31 9.79
N GLY A 243 2.40 8.07 9.31
CA GLY A 243 1.25 7.82 10.16
C GLY A 243 0.00 7.50 9.37
N PHE A 244 -0.92 6.76 9.97
CA PHE A 244 -2.25 6.53 9.44
C PHE A 244 -3.17 6.22 10.63
N THR A 245 -4.47 6.44 10.45
CA THR A 245 -5.48 6.02 11.43
C THR A 245 -6.78 5.70 10.74
N LYS A 246 -7.55 4.75 11.27
CA LYS A 246 -8.89 4.43 10.78
C LYS A 246 -9.92 5.26 11.51
N VAL A 247 -10.83 5.87 10.75
CA VAL A 247 -11.91 6.70 11.28
C VAL A 247 -13.23 6.26 10.66
N SER A 248 -14.15 5.81 11.50
CA SER A 248 -15.52 5.48 11.08
C SER A 248 -16.42 6.69 11.29
N LEU A 249 -17.11 7.11 10.23
CA LEU A 249 -18.01 8.27 10.26
C LEU A 249 -19.36 7.89 9.69
N ALA A 250 -20.43 8.30 10.37
CA ALA A 250 -21.77 8.33 9.79
C ALA A 250 -21.82 9.27 8.57
N ALA A 251 -22.84 9.14 7.73
CA ALA A 251 -23.07 10.04 6.60
C ALA A 251 -23.13 11.50 7.07
N GLY A 252 -22.38 12.39 6.41
CA GLY A 252 -22.28 13.81 6.77
C GLY A 252 -21.38 14.12 7.98
N GLY A 253 -20.93 13.12 8.73
CA GLY A 253 -20.06 13.28 9.90
C GLY A 253 -18.66 13.77 9.54
N SER A 254 -18.02 14.47 10.48
CA SER A 254 -16.64 14.96 10.35
C SER A 254 -15.83 14.70 11.62
N GLN A 255 -14.53 14.49 11.47
CA GLN A 255 -13.58 14.37 12.58
C GLN A 255 -12.24 14.99 12.21
N VAL A 256 -11.61 15.69 13.16
CA VAL A 256 -10.20 16.12 13.03
C VAL A 256 -9.29 14.94 13.34
N VAL A 257 -8.39 14.65 12.42
CA VAL A 257 -7.38 13.58 12.52
C VAL A 257 -6.02 14.22 12.74
N SER A 258 -5.29 13.76 13.75
CA SER A 258 -3.99 14.32 14.13
C SER A 258 -2.88 13.28 14.10
N PHE A 259 -1.72 13.68 13.59
CA PHE A 259 -0.51 12.87 13.49
C PHE A 259 0.64 13.56 14.21
N ALA A 260 1.20 12.87 15.19
CA ALA A 260 2.42 13.33 15.87
C ALA A 260 3.66 13.07 15.00
N LEU A 261 4.46 14.11 14.78
CA LEU A 261 5.81 14.01 14.21
C LEU A 261 6.83 14.11 15.34
N THR A 262 7.42 12.97 15.72
CA THR A 262 8.50 12.90 16.70
C THR A 262 9.86 13.10 16.03
N ALA A 263 10.92 13.37 16.80
CA ALA A 263 12.29 13.45 16.30
C ALA A 263 12.64 12.26 15.40
N ARG A 264 12.29 11.04 15.83
CA ARG A 264 12.53 9.81 15.06
C ARG A 264 11.83 9.78 13.70
N LYS A 265 10.66 10.40 13.55
CA LYS A 265 9.96 10.49 12.26
C LYS A 265 10.62 11.47 11.29
N LEU A 266 11.47 12.36 11.80
CA LEU A 266 12.28 13.32 11.03
C LEU A 266 13.74 12.89 10.90
N SER A 267 14.13 11.74 11.47
CA SER A 267 15.49 11.23 11.41
C SER A 267 15.73 10.28 10.23
N VAL A 268 17.00 10.23 9.82
CA VAL A 268 17.59 9.22 8.95
C VAL A 268 18.59 8.38 9.75
N TRP A 269 18.90 7.16 9.29
CA TRP A 269 19.94 6.34 9.92
C TRP A 269 21.32 6.75 9.40
N ASP A 270 22.19 7.21 10.31
CA ASP A 270 23.60 7.45 10.02
C ASP A 270 24.40 6.17 10.30
N ALA A 271 24.88 5.53 9.23
CA ALA A 271 25.66 4.30 9.32
C ALA A 271 27.05 4.49 9.94
N THR A 272 27.63 5.70 9.87
CA THR A 272 28.94 6.00 10.48
C THR A 272 28.80 6.20 11.98
N ALA A 273 27.76 6.95 12.39
CA ALA A 273 27.49 7.21 13.79
C ALA A 273 26.74 6.06 14.49
N HIS A 274 26.23 5.08 13.73
CA HIS A 274 25.35 4.01 14.22
C HIS A 274 24.16 4.55 15.02
N ALA A 275 23.57 5.65 14.54
CA ALA A 275 22.53 6.39 15.27
C ALA A 275 21.50 7.00 14.32
N TRP A 276 20.35 7.35 14.89
CA TRP A 276 19.35 8.16 14.19
C TRP A 276 19.69 9.63 14.33
N THR A 277 19.78 10.32 13.21
CA THR A 277 20.12 11.75 13.14
C THR A 277 18.96 12.49 12.48
N GLU A 278 18.43 13.52 13.13
CA GLU A 278 17.40 14.39 12.55
C GLU A 278 17.92 15.06 11.28
N ALA A 279 17.19 14.87 10.17
CA ALA A 279 17.49 15.57 8.93
C ALA A 279 17.06 17.03 9.05
N LYS A 280 17.89 17.97 8.60
CA LYS A 280 17.63 19.41 8.69
C LYS A 280 17.22 19.98 7.33
N GLY A 281 16.36 20.99 7.35
CA GLY A 281 15.86 21.71 6.18
C GLY A 281 14.36 21.55 5.96
N THR A 282 13.94 21.77 4.71
CA THR A 282 12.53 21.78 4.34
C THR A 282 11.93 20.38 4.23
N PHE A 283 10.93 20.09 5.04
CA PHE A 283 10.07 18.92 4.90
C PHE A 283 8.76 19.29 4.19
N THR A 284 8.11 18.31 3.56
CA THR A 284 6.72 18.44 3.11
C THR A 284 5.89 17.32 3.73
N ALA A 285 4.85 17.69 4.46
CA ALA A 285 3.85 16.77 4.98
C ALA A 285 2.66 16.74 4.02
N THR A 286 2.30 15.55 3.54
CA THR A 286 1.17 15.32 2.65
C THR A 286 0.19 14.36 3.30
N VAL A 287 -1.09 14.74 3.38
CA VAL A 287 -2.15 13.88 3.90
C VAL A 287 -3.15 13.57 2.79
N GLY A 288 -3.31 12.29 2.51
CA GLY A 288 -4.25 11.74 1.54
C GLY A 288 -4.89 10.45 2.04
N THR A 289 -5.61 9.75 1.16
CA THR A 289 -6.26 8.45 1.43
C THR A 289 -5.59 7.27 0.71
N SER A 290 -4.49 7.54 -0.01
CA SER A 290 -3.53 6.58 -0.56
C SER A 290 -2.20 7.30 -0.89
N SER A 291 -1.17 6.58 -1.34
CA SER A 291 0.10 7.20 -1.76
C SER A 291 0.02 7.98 -3.08
N ARG A 292 -1.09 7.84 -3.82
CA ARG A 292 -1.39 8.48 -5.11
C ARG A 292 -2.80 9.06 -5.08
N ASP A 293 -3.05 9.94 -4.13
CA ASP A 293 -4.33 10.64 -3.99
C ASP A 293 -4.24 12.06 -4.56
N ASP A 294 -4.94 12.30 -5.67
CA ASP A 294 -4.97 13.61 -6.34
C ASP A 294 -5.65 14.70 -5.49
N ALA A 295 -6.44 14.32 -4.49
CA ALA A 295 -7.08 15.23 -3.55
C ALA A 295 -6.27 15.42 -2.24
N ALA A 296 -5.04 14.91 -2.18
CA ALA A 296 -4.18 15.06 -1.01
C ALA A 296 -3.84 16.53 -0.74
N LEU A 297 -3.74 16.87 0.54
CA LEU A 297 -3.35 18.20 1.00
C LEU A 297 -1.88 18.18 1.44
N SER A 298 -1.14 19.24 1.17
CA SER A 298 0.27 19.33 1.55
C SER A 298 0.61 20.64 2.28
N VAL A 299 1.55 20.56 3.22
CA VAL A 299 2.15 21.70 3.91
C VAL A 299 3.65 21.50 4.06
N SER A 300 4.44 22.53 3.76
CA SER A 300 5.89 22.51 3.95
C SER A 300 6.29 23.24 5.22
N PHE A 301 7.35 22.79 5.88
CA PHE A 301 7.88 23.39 7.11
C PHE A 301 9.40 23.21 7.21
N GLU A 302 10.05 24.18 7.84
CA GLU A 302 11.48 24.12 8.15
C GLU A 302 11.72 23.41 9.49
N HIS A 303 12.75 22.57 9.55
CA HIS A 303 13.16 21.89 10.76
C HIS A 303 14.68 21.94 10.93
N GLY A 304 15.13 22.33 12.13
CA GLY A 304 16.54 22.34 12.50
C GLY A 304 17.39 23.44 11.83
N THR A 305 16.76 24.41 11.17
CA THR A 305 17.40 25.63 10.64
C THR A 305 17.08 26.81 11.56
N ALA A 306 18.11 27.54 11.98
CA ALA A 306 17.98 28.79 12.74
C ALA A 306 17.53 29.95 11.85
#